data_AF-I5AXW4-F1
#
_entry.id   AF-I5AXW4-F1
#
_cell.length_a   1.000
_cell.length_b   1.000
_cell.length_c   1.000
_cell.angle_alpha   90.00
_cell.angle_beta   90.00
_cell.angle_gamma   90.00
#
_symmetry.space_group_name_H-M   'P 1'
#
loop_
_entity.id
_entity.type
_entity.pdbx_description
1 polymer ?
#
loop_
_entity_poly.entity_id
_entity_poly.type
_entity_poly.pdbx_seq_one_letter_code
_entity_poly.pdbx_strand_id
1 'polypeptide(L)'
;MDYNLKCINNKFFGILVILMIILGFVLQVGCVPQSEYDDLLAENEELKARLEECMHGAEKLIANAEKAYKEKKYEIARNNIKLLHEKHPESPKNEDFKQLLKTIEIKEMEEIKRKEEEEKERIRIANLNNTGMWGIRYFVDDFGEKTDEKYISNEYLINGSFSNSATQNSKLTVRFVITREDISILLYEYAGDNPVKAIGYNRDKYYVHIKDSNNEKLSMNAELKQDRLSFNKNSKEVHSAFMKGGSIMFKIEKNHDPINVYHFTIENADWYENAYRKLNN
;
A
#
# COMPACT_ATOMS: atom_id res chain seq x y z
N MET A 1 22.54 -79.19 34.70
CA MET A 1 21.99 -77.82 34.69
C MET A 1 22.53 -77.09 35.92
N ASP A 2 23.80 -76.65 35.91
CA ASP A 2 24.38 -76.11 37.16
C ASP A 2 25.48 -75.05 37.00
N TYR A 3 25.71 -74.53 35.79
CA TYR A 3 26.75 -73.51 35.56
C TYR A 3 26.20 -72.11 35.25
N ASN A 4 24.88 -71.96 35.04
CA ASN A 4 24.26 -70.67 34.70
C ASN A 4 23.73 -69.87 35.89
N LEU A 5 23.46 -70.46 37.07
CA LEU A 5 22.97 -69.68 38.22
C LEU A 5 24.07 -68.94 39.01
N LYS A 6 25.30 -69.47 39.05
CA LYS A 6 26.41 -68.86 39.83
C LYS A 6 26.97 -67.60 39.18
N CYS A 7 27.01 -67.54 37.84
CA CYS A 7 27.46 -66.35 37.10
C CYS A 7 26.45 -65.19 37.14
N ILE A 8 25.15 -65.47 37.25
CA ILE A 8 24.11 -64.44 37.31
C ILE A 8 24.13 -63.74 38.68
N ASN A 9 24.29 -64.49 39.78
CA ASN A 9 24.32 -63.92 41.13
C ASN A 9 25.51 -63.00 41.39
N ASN A 10 26.71 -63.33 40.90
CA ASN A 10 27.88 -62.45 41.08
C ASN A 10 27.80 -61.17 40.25
N LYS A 11 27.21 -61.21 39.05
CA LYS A 11 26.96 -60.00 38.25
C LYS A 11 25.87 -59.12 38.86
N PHE A 12 24.80 -59.72 39.38
CA PHE A 12 23.74 -58.98 40.08
C PHE A 12 24.26 -58.31 41.36
N PHE A 13 25.09 -59.02 42.14
CA PHE A 13 25.68 -58.46 43.36
C PHE A 13 26.65 -57.31 43.05
N GLY A 14 27.47 -57.44 42.02
CA GLY A 14 28.36 -56.35 41.57
C GLY A 14 27.60 -55.11 41.09
N ILE A 15 26.52 -55.29 40.34
CA ILE A 15 25.66 -54.19 39.88
C ILE A 15 24.95 -53.51 41.06
N LEU A 16 24.48 -54.29 42.05
CA LEU A 16 23.82 -53.76 43.25
C LEU A 16 24.78 -52.91 44.10
N VAL A 17 26.04 -53.35 44.25
CA VAL A 17 27.07 -52.60 44.99
C VAL A 17 27.44 -51.31 44.27
N ILE A 18 27.60 -51.34 42.94
CA ILE A 18 27.87 -50.14 42.15
C ILE A 18 26.69 -49.16 42.20
N LEU A 19 25.44 -49.65 42.11
CA LEU A 19 24.25 -48.82 42.27
C LEU A 19 24.15 -48.19 43.67
N MET A 20 24.50 -48.91 44.73
CA MET A 20 24.52 -48.34 46.09
C MET A 20 25.65 -47.32 46.29
N ILE A 21 26.81 -47.50 45.66
CA ILE A 21 27.89 -46.51 45.68
C ILE A 21 27.51 -45.26 44.89
N ILE A 22 26.86 -45.42 43.73
CA ILE A 22 26.35 -44.28 42.94
C ILE A 22 25.22 -43.56 43.68
N LEU A 23 24.29 -44.29 44.33
CA LEU A 23 23.24 -43.68 45.16
C LEU A 23 23.84 -42.93 46.37
N GLY A 24 24.88 -43.49 46.99
CA GLY A 24 25.63 -42.86 48.06
C GLY A 24 26.37 -41.59 47.61
N PHE A 25 26.96 -41.62 46.41
CA PHE A 25 27.63 -40.45 45.81
C PHE A 25 26.62 -39.38 45.38
N VAL A 26 25.46 -39.76 44.84
CA VAL A 26 24.39 -38.81 44.43
C VAL A 26 23.77 -38.13 45.66
N LEU A 27 23.71 -38.81 46.82
CA LEU A 27 23.26 -38.22 48.08
C LEU A 27 24.30 -37.32 48.76
N GLN A 28 25.56 -37.33 48.31
CA GLN A 28 26.63 -36.49 48.88
C GLN A 28 26.92 -35.20 48.10
N VAL A 29 26.28 -34.95 46.95
CA VAL A 29 26.56 -33.76 46.10
C VAL A 29 25.36 -32.79 46.02
N GLY A 30 24.39 -32.87 46.95
CA GLY A 30 23.13 -32.12 46.81
C GLY A 30 22.64 -31.33 48.02
N CYS A 31 23.34 -31.30 49.15
CA CYS A 31 22.87 -30.56 50.32
C CYS A 31 23.76 -29.33 50.54
N VAL A 32 23.36 -28.21 49.94
CA VAL A 32 23.74 -26.89 50.45
C VAL A 32 23.27 -26.84 51.91
N PRO A 33 24.12 -26.46 52.89
CA PRO A 33 23.69 -26.29 54.27
C PRO A 33 22.44 -25.41 54.34
N GLN A 34 21.43 -25.80 55.11
CA GLN A 34 20.16 -25.06 55.18
C GLN A 34 20.38 -23.56 55.48
N SER A 35 21.40 -23.24 56.30
CA SER A 35 21.80 -21.85 56.57
C SER A 35 22.27 -21.10 55.32
N GLU A 36 23.07 -21.71 54.45
CA GLU A 36 23.52 -21.07 53.20
C GLU A 36 22.37 -20.87 52.21
N TYR A 37 21.41 -21.80 52.17
CA TYR A 37 20.18 -21.64 51.38
C TYR A 37 19.30 -20.51 51.92
N ASP A 38 19.11 -20.45 53.25
CA ASP A 38 18.31 -19.42 53.91
C ASP A 38 18.98 -18.03 53.76
N ASP A 39 20.31 -17.95 53.85
CA ASP A 39 21.09 -16.73 53.63
C ASP A 39 20.99 -16.24 52.17
N LEU A 40 21.13 -17.15 51.20
CA LEU A 40 20.95 -16.82 49.78
C LEU A 40 19.51 -16.39 49.46
N LEU A 41 18.51 -16.99 50.10
CA LEU A 41 17.11 -16.59 49.96
C LEU A 41 16.92 -15.17 50.50
N ALA A 42 17.48 -14.87 51.67
CA ALA A 42 17.43 -13.54 52.28
C ALA A 42 18.15 -12.49 51.40
N GLU A 43 19.34 -12.79 50.89
CA GLU A 43 20.09 -11.91 49.99
C GLU A 43 19.33 -11.66 48.68
N ASN A 44 18.69 -12.69 48.12
CA ASN A 44 17.92 -12.55 46.87
C ASN A 44 16.66 -11.70 47.08
N GLU A 45 15.97 -11.84 48.21
CA GLU A 45 14.86 -10.95 48.57
C GLU A 45 15.34 -9.51 48.82
N GLU A 46 16.49 -9.31 49.47
CA GLU A 46 17.09 -7.97 49.63
C GLU A 46 17.46 -7.35 48.28
N LEU A 47 18.09 -8.11 47.39
CA LEU A 47 18.46 -7.66 46.05
C LEU A 47 17.23 -7.28 45.22
N LYS A 48 16.14 -8.06 45.29
CA LYS A 48 14.87 -7.71 44.64
C LYS A 48 14.31 -6.39 45.19
N ALA A 49 14.32 -6.21 46.51
CA ALA A 49 13.85 -4.98 47.13
C ALA A 49 14.68 -3.76 46.69
N ARG A 50 16.01 -3.89 46.67
CA ARG A 50 16.93 -2.83 46.21
C ARG A 50 16.77 -2.53 44.72
N LEU A 51 16.49 -3.55 43.90
CA LEU A 51 16.23 -3.39 42.49
C LEU A 51 14.89 -2.67 42.24
N GLU A 52 13.87 -2.99 43.04
CA GLU A 52 12.58 -2.33 43.00
C GLU A 52 12.68 -0.86 43.42
N GLU A 53 13.42 -0.55 44.48
CA GLU A 53 13.72 0.83 44.90
C GLU A 53 14.54 1.59 43.85
N CYS A 54 15.53 0.93 43.24
CA CYS A 54 16.33 1.54 42.16
C CYS A 54 15.52 1.80 40.89
N MET A 55 14.53 0.96 40.57
CA MET A 55 13.69 1.09 39.38
C MET A 55 12.49 2.02 39.59
N HIS A 56 11.91 2.02 40.78
CA HIS A 56 10.65 2.69 41.09
C HIS A 56 10.77 3.77 42.16
N GLY A 57 11.97 4.11 42.63
CA GLY A 57 12.16 5.20 43.60
C GLY A 57 11.45 6.48 43.15
N ALA A 58 10.73 7.12 44.07
CA ALA A 58 9.86 8.25 43.78
C ALA A 58 10.56 9.36 42.98
N GLU A 59 11.76 9.76 43.40
CA GLU A 59 12.56 10.80 42.71
C GLU A 59 12.88 10.44 41.26
N LYS A 60 13.19 9.17 40.99
CA LYS A 60 13.52 8.70 39.65
C LYS A 60 12.29 8.69 38.74
N LEU A 61 11.14 8.26 39.24
CA LEU A 61 9.88 8.30 38.51
C LEU A 61 9.47 9.74 38.19
N ILE A 62 9.63 10.67 39.15
CA ILE A 62 9.39 12.11 38.95
C ILE A 62 10.31 12.66 37.87
N ALA A 63 11.63 12.45 38.00
CA ALA A 63 12.61 12.95 37.04
C ALA A 63 12.38 12.39 35.62
N ASN A 64 12.03 11.10 35.51
CA ASN A 64 11.71 10.48 34.24
C ASN A 64 10.43 11.05 33.62
N ALA A 65 9.39 11.27 34.42
CA ALA A 65 8.15 11.87 33.96
C ALA A 65 8.36 13.29 33.42
N GLU A 66 9.06 14.14 34.18
CA GLU A 66 9.34 15.53 33.79
C GLU A 66 10.24 15.61 32.56
N LYS A 67 11.29 14.77 32.51
CA LYS A 67 12.17 14.66 31.34
C LYS A 67 11.40 14.22 30.10
N ALA A 68 10.61 13.14 30.21
CA ALA A 68 9.81 12.63 29.10
C ALA A 68 8.80 13.68 28.60
N TYR A 69 8.15 14.41 29.52
CA TYR A 69 7.25 15.49 29.17
C TYR A 69 7.97 16.63 28.41
N LYS A 70 9.14 17.07 28.91
CA LYS A 70 9.97 18.08 28.24
C LYS A 70 10.42 17.65 26.84
N GLU A 71 10.69 16.36 26.66
CA GLU A 71 11.04 15.74 25.38
C GLU A 71 9.81 15.42 24.50
N LYS A 72 8.59 15.81 24.92
CA LYS A 72 7.31 15.52 24.24
C LYS A 72 7.01 14.02 24.07
N LYS A 73 7.63 13.18 24.90
CA LYS A 73 7.38 11.73 24.99
C LYS A 73 6.24 11.48 25.98
N TYR A 74 5.05 11.96 25.62
CA TYR A 74 3.90 12.04 26.52
C TYR A 74 3.45 10.69 27.09
N GLU A 75 3.51 9.63 26.28
CA GLU A 75 3.19 8.26 26.74
C GLU A 75 4.15 7.77 27.84
N ILE A 76 5.45 8.05 27.68
CA ILE A 76 6.46 7.72 28.69
C ILE A 76 6.24 8.55 29.96
N ALA A 77 5.90 9.83 29.82
CA ALA A 77 5.59 10.69 30.97
C ALA A 77 4.37 10.16 31.74
N ARG A 78 3.28 9.84 31.03
CA ARG A 78 2.05 9.27 31.61
C ARG A 78 2.30 7.97 32.36
N ASN A 79 3.10 7.06 31.78
CA ASN A 79 3.39 5.78 32.40
C ASN A 79 4.22 5.93 33.69
N ASN A 80 5.22 6.83 33.71
CA ASN A 80 5.98 7.13 34.92
C ASN A 80 5.11 7.78 36.01
N ILE A 81 4.19 8.68 35.62
CA ILE A 81 3.25 9.31 36.57
C ILE A 81 2.32 8.26 37.18
N LYS A 82 1.75 7.37 36.38
CA LYS A 82 0.89 6.27 36.87
C LYS A 82 1.65 5.38 37.85
N LEU A 83 2.87 5.00 37.50
CA LEU A 83 3.72 4.16 38.33
C LEU A 83 4.10 4.84 39.65
N LEU A 84 4.33 6.17 39.64
CA LEU A 84 4.55 6.94 40.86
C LEU A 84 3.31 6.92 41.75
N HIS A 85 2.12 7.12 41.19
CA HIS A 85 0.87 7.10 41.95
C HIS A 85 0.59 5.72 42.57
N GLU A 86 0.93 4.64 41.84
CA GLU A 86 0.75 3.25 42.30
C GLU A 86 1.75 2.85 43.38
N LYS A 87 3.02 3.26 43.27
CA LYS A 87 4.11 2.82 44.15
C LYS A 87 4.42 3.78 45.30
N HIS A 88 4.12 5.08 45.13
CA HIS A 88 4.40 6.16 46.10
C HIS A 88 3.18 7.10 46.20
N PRO A 89 2.01 6.60 46.66
CA PRO A 89 0.78 7.38 46.74
C PRO A 89 0.90 8.62 47.65
N GLU A 90 1.76 8.58 48.66
CA GLU A 90 2.07 9.66 49.60
C GLU A 90 2.93 10.79 49.01
N SER A 91 3.49 10.59 47.81
CA SER A 91 4.33 11.60 47.18
C SER A 91 3.55 12.91 46.95
N PRO A 92 4.06 14.07 47.43
CA PRO A 92 3.39 15.35 47.24
C PRO A 92 3.28 15.74 45.76
N LYS A 93 4.16 15.18 44.91
CA LYS A 93 4.17 15.42 43.47
C LYS A 93 2.96 14.85 42.74
N ASN A 94 2.24 13.89 43.35
CA ASN A 94 1.03 13.32 42.77
C ASN A 94 -0.04 14.39 42.47
N GLU A 95 -0.13 15.45 43.26
CA GLU A 95 -1.10 16.53 43.01
C GLU A 95 -0.72 17.36 41.77
N ASP A 96 0.55 17.77 41.64
CA ASP A 96 1.08 18.44 40.44
C ASP A 96 0.86 17.58 39.18
N PHE A 97 1.08 16.27 39.31
CA PHE A 97 0.98 15.34 38.21
C PHE A 97 -0.46 15.04 37.78
N LYS A 98 -1.48 15.24 38.63
CA LYS A 98 -2.88 15.23 38.17
C LYS A 98 -3.13 16.30 37.12
N GLN A 99 -2.58 17.50 37.31
CA GLN A 99 -2.72 18.59 36.34
C GLN A 99 -1.87 18.35 35.09
N LEU A 100 -0.68 17.77 35.27
CA LEU A 100 0.18 17.39 34.15
C LEU A 100 -0.47 16.31 33.28
N LEU A 101 -1.14 15.31 33.87
CA LEU A 101 -1.85 14.26 33.12
C LEU A 101 -2.94 14.82 32.21
N LYS A 102 -3.75 15.76 32.70
CA LYS A 102 -4.75 16.46 31.86
C LYS A 102 -4.09 17.18 30.69
N THR A 103 -2.93 17.80 30.94
CA THR A 103 -2.17 18.52 29.91
C THR A 103 -1.59 17.55 28.88
N ILE A 104 -1.04 16.43 29.33
CA ILE A 104 -0.54 15.34 28.50
C ILE A 104 -1.65 14.82 27.59
N GLU A 105 -2.83 14.55 28.15
CA GLU A 105 -3.99 14.05 27.39
C GLU A 105 -4.39 15.01 26.27
N ILE A 106 -4.51 16.31 26.56
CA ILE A 106 -4.78 17.34 25.54
C ILE A 106 -3.69 17.35 24.45
N LYS A 107 -2.42 17.31 24.84
CA LYS A 107 -1.29 17.34 23.90
C LYS A 107 -1.23 16.09 23.01
N GLU A 108 -1.57 14.93 23.55
CA GLU A 108 -1.67 13.69 22.77
C GLU A 108 -2.82 13.77 21.76
N MET A 109 -3.98 14.29 22.15
CA MET A 109 -5.11 14.51 21.24
C MET A 109 -4.78 15.50 20.12
N GLU A 110 -4.11 16.62 20.43
CA GLU A 110 -3.63 17.59 19.43
C GLU A 110 -2.66 16.95 18.43
N GLU A 111 -1.73 16.14 18.91
CA GLU A 111 -0.74 15.44 18.06
C GLU A 111 -1.40 14.38 17.17
N ILE A 112 -2.35 13.61 17.70
CA ILE A 112 -3.13 12.64 16.91
C ILE A 112 -3.90 13.37 15.80
N LYS A 113 -4.62 14.44 16.14
CA LYS A 113 -5.38 15.22 15.17
C LYS A 113 -4.48 15.81 14.09
N ARG A 114 -3.31 16.36 14.45
CA ARG A 114 -2.33 16.87 13.48
C ARG A 114 -1.85 15.78 12.52
N LYS A 115 -1.51 14.59 13.03
CA LYS A 115 -1.09 13.45 12.20
C LYS A 115 -2.20 12.97 11.28
N GLU A 116 -3.45 12.94 11.74
CA GLU A 116 -4.60 12.62 10.90
C GLU A 116 -4.82 13.64 9.78
N GLU A 117 -4.66 14.93 10.08
CA GLU A 117 -4.75 16.01 9.09
C GLU A 117 -3.61 15.94 8.06
N GLU A 118 -2.37 15.72 8.50
CA GLU A 118 -1.21 15.51 7.64
C GLU A 118 -1.39 14.29 6.73
N GLU A 119 -1.93 13.18 7.25
CA GLU A 119 -2.19 11.98 6.47
C GLU A 119 -3.34 12.16 5.47
N LYS A 120 -4.42 12.82 5.88
CA LYS A 120 -5.52 13.20 4.96
C LYS A 120 -5.00 14.06 3.82
N GLU A 121 -4.14 15.03 4.11
CA GLU A 121 -3.55 15.88 3.09
C GLU A 121 -2.59 15.10 2.18
N ARG A 122 -1.77 14.20 2.74
CA ARG A 122 -0.92 13.29 1.94
C ARG A 122 -1.75 12.47 0.96
N ILE A 123 -2.83 11.84 1.44
CA ILE A 123 -3.74 11.05 0.61
C ILE A 123 -4.40 11.92 -0.46
N ARG A 124 -4.86 13.13 -0.09
CA ARG A 124 -5.46 14.09 -1.02
C ARG A 124 -4.50 14.43 -2.16
N ILE A 125 -3.24 14.76 -1.85
CA ILE A 125 -2.22 15.10 -2.85
C ILE A 125 -1.83 13.88 -3.71
N ALA A 126 -1.70 12.70 -3.11
CA ALA A 126 -1.42 11.47 -3.84
C ALA A 126 -2.53 11.17 -4.86
N ASN A 127 -3.79 11.25 -4.43
CA ASN A 127 -4.95 11.11 -5.32
C ASN A 127 -4.99 12.19 -6.39
N LEU A 128 -4.62 13.43 -6.07
CA LEU A 128 -4.59 14.54 -7.01
C LEU A 128 -3.53 14.37 -8.12
N ASN A 129 -2.44 13.66 -7.82
CA ASN A 129 -1.36 13.42 -8.75
C ASN A 129 -1.52 12.12 -9.56
N ASN A 130 -2.35 11.20 -9.10
CA ASN A 130 -2.67 9.96 -9.80
C ASN A 130 -3.48 10.26 -11.07
N THR A 131 -3.00 9.77 -12.21
CA THR A 131 -3.68 9.90 -13.51
C THR A 131 -4.10 8.55 -14.09
N GLY A 132 -3.99 7.47 -13.30
CA GLY A 132 -4.40 6.14 -13.75
C GLY A 132 -3.63 5.70 -14.99
N MET A 133 -4.36 5.27 -16.03
CA MET A 133 -3.77 4.88 -17.31
C MET A 133 -3.42 6.07 -18.22
N TRP A 134 -3.74 7.29 -17.82
CA TRP A 134 -3.62 8.49 -18.65
C TRP A 134 -2.26 9.17 -18.41
N GLY A 135 -1.48 9.27 -19.47
CA GLY A 135 -0.19 9.95 -19.52
C GLY A 135 -0.27 11.31 -20.19
N ILE A 136 0.46 12.30 -19.66
CA ILE A 136 0.65 13.60 -20.32
C ILE A 136 1.88 13.51 -21.23
N ARG A 137 1.66 13.69 -22.52
CA ARG A 137 2.68 13.65 -23.57
C ARG A 137 2.77 15.01 -24.26
N TYR A 138 3.79 15.16 -25.08
CA TYR A 138 4.04 16.38 -25.84
C TYR A 138 4.15 16.04 -27.31
N PHE A 139 3.65 16.92 -28.16
CA PHE A 139 3.90 16.81 -29.59
C PHE A 139 5.39 17.02 -29.87
N VAL A 140 5.80 16.58 -31.05
CA VAL A 140 7.15 16.79 -31.56
C VAL A 140 7.08 17.58 -32.85
N ASP A 141 8.08 18.38 -33.12
CA ASP A 141 8.22 19.08 -34.39
C ASP A 141 8.74 18.17 -35.51
N ASP A 142 8.99 18.75 -36.68
CA ASP A 142 9.48 18.04 -37.86
C ASP A 142 10.87 17.40 -37.67
N PHE A 143 11.61 17.82 -36.64
CA PHE A 143 12.93 17.29 -36.28
C PHE A 143 12.86 16.26 -35.15
N GLY A 144 11.66 15.99 -34.63
CA GLY A 144 11.44 15.09 -33.50
C GLY A 144 11.73 15.73 -32.15
N GLU A 145 11.93 17.05 -32.09
CA GLU A 145 12.13 17.77 -30.84
C GLU A 145 10.79 18.01 -30.15
N LYS A 146 10.79 17.83 -28.83
CA LYS A 146 9.59 18.02 -28.01
C LYS A 146 9.14 19.48 -28.05
N THR A 147 7.87 19.71 -28.36
CA THR A 147 7.23 21.03 -28.29
C THR A 147 6.61 21.28 -26.91
N ASP A 148 6.12 22.50 -26.67
CA ASP A 148 5.34 22.85 -25.47
C ASP A 148 3.87 22.41 -25.54
N GLU A 149 3.42 21.89 -26.70
CA GLU A 149 2.05 21.45 -26.90
C GLU A 149 1.80 20.08 -26.28
N LYS A 150 0.99 20.06 -25.22
CA LYS A 150 0.65 18.85 -24.46
C LYS A 150 -0.56 18.13 -25.04
N TYR A 151 -0.62 16.82 -24.85
CA TYR A 151 -1.82 16.02 -25.06
C TYR A 151 -1.90 14.87 -24.04
N ILE A 152 -3.10 14.36 -23.79
CA ILE A 152 -3.31 13.16 -22.99
C ILE A 152 -3.34 11.94 -23.90
N SER A 153 -2.73 10.86 -23.44
CA SER A 153 -2.71 9.58 -24.14
C SER A 153 -2.77 8.44 -23.12
N ASN A 154 -3.17 7.26 -23.54
CA ASN A 154 -2.98 6.07 -22.72
C ASN A 154 -1.49 5.74 -22.59
N GLU A 155 -1.05 5.40 -21.38
CA GLU A 155 0.34 5.02 -21.09
C GLU A 155 0.74 3.77 -21.87
N TYR A 156 -0.10 2.74 -21.78
CA TYR A 156 0.03 1.47 -22.51
C TYR A 156 -1.02 1.37 -23.59
N LEU A 157 -0.67 0.74 -24.72
CA LEU A 157 -1.61 0.46 -25.81
C LEU A 157 -2.80 -0.36 -25.31
N ILE A 158 -4.01 0.03 -25.73
CA ILE A 158 -5.23 -0.69 -25.38
C ILE A 158 -5.43 -1.81 -26.41
N ASN A 159 -5.60 -3.04 -25.93
CA ASN A 159 -5.83 -4.19 -26.78
C ASN A 159 -7.30 -4.29 -27.20
N GLY A 160 -7.52 -4.80 -28.41
CA GLY A 160 -8.85 -5.07 -28.95
C GLY A 160 -8.79 -6.06 -30.10
N SER A 161 -9.86 -6.08 -30.88
CA SER A 161 -9.94 -6.83 -32.12
C SER A 161 -10.50 -6.00 -33.27
N PHE A 162 -10.17 -6.39 -34.49
CA PHE A 162 -10.77 -5.83 -35.69
C PHE A 162 -11.10 -6.90 -36.72
N SER A 163 -12.02 -6.59 -37.61
CA SER A 163 -12.40 -7.38 -38.77
C SER A 163 -12.46 -6.48 -39.99
N ASN A 164 -12.03 -6.98 -41.14
CA ASN A 164 -12.12 -6.32 -42.44
C ASN A 164 -12.33 -7.37 -43.56
N SER A 165 -12.13 -6.99 -44.82
CA SER A 165 -12.32 -7.90 -45.96
C SER A 165 -11.28 -9.04 -46.02
N ALA A 166 -10.14 -8.89 -45.35
CA ALA A 166 -9.04 -9.86 -45.37
C ALA A 166 -9.00 -10.75 -44.12
N THR A 167 -9.52 -10.29 -42.98
CA THR A 167 -9.43 -11.02 -41.72
C THR A 167 -10.61 -10.78 -40.80
N GLN A 168 -10.80 -11.67 -39.84
CA GLN A 168 -11.82 -11.56 -38.79
C GLN A 168 -11.17 -11.70 -37.41
N ASN A 169 -11.58 -10.86 -36.47
CA ASN A 169 -11.13 -10.87 -35.07
C ASN A 169 -9.60 -10.86 -34.89
N SER A 170 -8.90 -10.21 -35.81
CA SER A 170 -7.45 -10.03 -35.72
C SER A 170 -7.10 -9.01 -34.63
N LYS A 171 -5.86 -9.05 -34.14
CA LYS A 171 -5.39 -8.20 -33.05
C LYS A 171 -5.44 -6.73 -33.44
N LEU A 172 -6.02 -5.90 -32.57
CA LEU A 172 -5.98 -4.44 -32.66
C LEU A 172 -5.23 -3.90 -31.44
N THR A 173 -4.43 -2.86 -31.65
CA THR A 173 -4.03 -2.00 -30.54
C THR A 173 -4.45 -0.55 -30.79
N VAL A 174 -4.69 0.19 -29.71
CA VAL A 174 -5.31 1.51 -29.77
C VAL A 174 -4.52 2.52 -28.95
N ARG A 175 -4.40 3.74 -29.49
CA ARG A 175 -3.87 4.90 -28.79
C ARG A 175 -4.80 6.10 -28.92
N PHE A 176 -5.03 6.78 -27.81
CA PHE A 176 -5.73 8.06 -27.78
C PHE A 176 -4.75 9.23 -27.90
N VAL A 177 -5.20 10.28 -28.59
CA VAL A 177 -4.59 11.61 -28.59
C VAL A 177 -5.70 12.58 -28.22
N ILE A 178 -5.61 13.15 -27.01
CA ILE A 178 -6.63 14.01 -26.43
C ILE A 178 -6.01 15.38 -26.20
N THR A 179 -6.44 16.37 -26.95
CA THR A 179 -6.10 17.78 -26.73
C THR A 179 -7.27 18.50 -26.05
N ARG A 180 -7.17 19.82 -25.91
CA ARG A 180 -8.28 20.63 -25.37
C ARG A 180 -9.43 20.74 -26.37
N GLU A 181 -9.12 20.68 -27.66
CA GLU A 181 -10.03 20.91 -28.77
C GLU A 181 -10.65 19.61 -29.29
N ASP A 182 -9.89 18.51 -29.27
CA ASP A 182 -10.28 17.29 -29.94
C ASP A 182 -9.84 16.01 -29.21
N ILE A 183 -10.63 14.96 -29.38
CA ILE A 183 -10.26 13.59 -29.04
C ILE A 183 -10.10 12.83 -30.35
N SER A 184 -8.98 12.14 -30.46
CA SER A 184 -8.64 11.34 -31.63
C SER A 184 -8.14 9.96 -31.23
N ILE A 185 -8.35 8.98 -32.11
CA ILE A 185 -7.93 7.60 -31.94
C ILE A 185 -6.98 7.21 -33.07
N LEU A 186 -5.87 6.56 -32.73
CA LEU A 186 -5.03 5.82 -33.66
C LEU A 186 -5.35 4.32 -33.50
N LEU A 187 -5.68 3.68 -34.62
CA LEU A 187 -6.03 2.26 -34.70
C LEU A 187 -4.88 1.51 -35.38
N TYR A 188 -4.31 0.53 -34.70
CA TYR A 188 -3.18 -0.26 -35.21
C TYR A 188 -3.62 -1.71 -35.48
N GLU A 189 -3.91 -1.99 -36.74
CA GLU A 189 -4.28 -3.34 -37.19
C GLU A 189 -3.10 -4.31 -37.06
N TYR A 190 -3.43 -5.57 -36.81
CA TYR A 190 -2.49 -6.67 -36.56
C TYR A 190 -1.52 -6.41 -35.39
N ALA A 191 -1.85 -5.45 -34.50
CA ALA A 191 -0.95 -4.92 -33.47
C ALA A 191 0.42 -4.47 -34.02
N GLY A 192 0.44 -3.93 -35.25
CA GLY A 192 1.64 -3.37 -35.87
C GLY A 192 1.92 -1.92 -35.49
N ASP A 193 2.97 -1.32 -36.06
CA ASP A 193 3.42 0.04 -35.75
C ASP A 193 2.82 1.11 -36.66
N ASN A 194 2.09 0.71 -37.70
CA ASN A 194 1.49 1.63 -38.67
C ASN A 194 -0.01 1.78 -38.38
N PRO A 195 -0.49 2.98 -38.02
CA PRO A 195 -1.92 3.20 -37.82
C PRO A 195 -2.67 3.15 -39.13
N VAL A 196 -3.98 2.87 -39.07
CA VAL A 196 -4.91 2.97 -40.20
C VAL A 196 -4.89 4.39 -40.74
N LYS A 197 -4.75 4.53 -42.07
CA LYS A 197 -4.66 5.83 -42.76
C LYS A 197 -5.85 6.06 -43.68
N ALA A 198 -6.30 7.31 -43.75
CA ALA A 198 -7.25 7.77 -44.75
C ALA A 198 -6.65 7.59 -46.16
N ILE A 199 -7.47 7.13 -47.09
CA ILE A 199 -7.07 6.93 -48.49
C ILE A 199 -7.40 8.20 -49.29
N GLY A 200 -6.36 8.90 -49.75
CA GLY A 200 -6.49 10.11 -50.58
C GLY A 200 -6.97 11.35 -49.80
N TYR A 201 -7.59 12.29 -50.51
CA TYR A 201 -8.10 13.54 -49.93
C TYR A 201 -9.47 13.41 -49.23
N ASN A 202 -10.09 12.23 -49.30
CA ASN A 202 -11.40 11.99 -48.70
C ASN A 202 -11.26 11.67 -47.21
N ARG A 203 -12.06 12.35 -46.39
CA ARG A 203 -12.21 12.03 -44.97
C ARG A 203 -13.14 10.83 -44.85
N ASP A 204 -12.56 9.66 -44.57
CA ASP A 204 -13.35 8.47 -44.27
C ASP A 204 -14.15 8.71 -42.98
N LYS A 205 -15.45 8.43 -43.03
CA LYS A 205 -16.36 8.60 -41.89
C LYS A 205 -16.62 7.25 -41.23
N TYR A 206 -16.64 7.27 -39.90
CA TYR A 206 -16.93 6.11 -39.07
C TYR A 206 -18.05 6.41 -38.08
N TYR A 207 -18.87 5.41 -37.81
CA TYR A 207 -19.81 5.38 -36.71
C TYR A 207 -19.12 4.78 -35.51
N VAL A 208 -19.16 5.52 -34.39
CA VAL A 208 -18.58 5.08 -33.13
C VAL A 208 -19.70 4.90 -32.12
N HIS A 209 -19.79 3.69 -31.58
CA HIS A 209 -20.65 3.36 -30.46
C HIS A 209 -19.81 3.23 -29.21
N ILE A 210 -20.22 3.94 -28.17
CA ILE A 210 -19.57 3.92 -26.85
C ILE A 210 -20.58 3.40 -25.85
N LYS A 211 -20.16 2.49 -24.98
CA LYS A 211 -20.91 2.09 -23.80
C LYS A 211 -20.07 2.41 -22.57
N ASP A 212 -20.56 3.29 -21.71
CA ASP A 212 -19.85 3.70 -20.50
C ASP A 212 -20.09 2.73 -19.32
N SER A 213 -19.46 3.06 -18.18
CA SER A 213 -19.51 2.29 -16.95
C SER A 213 -20.92 2.22 -16.33
N ASN A 214 -21.81 3.17 -16.66
CA ASN A 214 -23.20 3.17 -16.23
C ASN A 214 -24.12 2.40 -17.20
N ASN A 215 -23.54 1.74 -18.22
CA ASN A 215 -24.23 1.10 -19.33
C ASN A 215 -24.99 2.06 -20.26
N GLU A 216 -24.75 3.37 -20.16
CA GLU A 216 -25.30 4.33 -21.12
C GLU A 216 -24.59 4.16 -22.47
N LYS A 217 -25.38 4.24 -23.55
CA LYS A 217 -24.88 4.05 -24.91
C LYS A 217 -24.92 5.38 -25.66
N LEU A 218 -23.79 5.73 -26.26
CA LEU A 218 -23.64 6.89 -27.12
C LEU A 218 -23.32 6.40 -28.52
N SER A 219 -23.78 7.12 -29.54
CA SER A 219 -23.47 6.82 -30.95
C SER A 219 -23.23 8.12 -31.69
N MET A 220 -22.11 8.21 -32.39
CA MET A 220 -21.66 9.45 -33.01
C MET A 220 -20.82 9.16 -34.25
N ASN A 221 -20.50 10.21 -35.02
CA ASN A 221 -19.58 10.09 -36.14
C ASN A 221 -18.17 10.52 -35.72
N ALA A 222 -17.16 9.89 -36.32
CA ALA A 222 -15.77 10.33 -36.30
C ALA A 222 -15.23 10.38 -37.74
N GLU A 223 -14.25 11.26 -37.97
CA GLU A 223 -13.61 11.44 -39.28
C GLU A 223 -12.15 11.01 -39.20
N LEU A 224 -11.75 10.05 -40.04
CA LEU A 224 -10.35 9.68 -40.19
C LEU A 224 -9.65 10.74 -41.04
N LYS A 225 -8.71 11.46 -40.42
CA LYS A 225 -7.87 12.48 -41.04
C LYS A 225 -6.42 12.05 -40.91
N GLN A 226 -5.76 11.79 -42.04
CA GLN A 226 -4.44 11.15 -42.07
C GLN A 226 -4.48 9.81 -41.32
N ASP A 227 -3.93 9.73 -40.11
CA ASP A 227 -3.89 8.54 -39.26
C ASP A 227 -4.74 8.67 -37.97
N ARG A 228 -5.47 9.78 -37.81
CA ARG A 228 -6.25 10.09 -36.61
C ARG A 228 -7.73 10.03 -36.90
N LEU A 229 -8.43 9.13 -36.22
CA LEU A 229 -9.88 9.09 -36.19
C LEU A 229 -10.39 10.11 -35.17
N SER A 230 -10.77 11.29 -35.66
CA SER A 230 -11.10 12.48 -34.88
C SER A 230 -12.61 12.62 -34.63
N PHE A 231 -12.99 12.86 -33.37
CA PHE A 231 -14.39 13.08 -32.98
C PHE A 231 -14.89 14.51 -33.26
N ASN A 232 -13.99 15.47 -33.47
CA ASN A 232 -14.28 16.87 -33.74
C ASN A 232 -15.31 17.44 -32.74
N LYS A 233 -16.46 17.89 -33.24
CA LYS A 233 -17.55 18.42 -32.40
C LYS A 233 -18.11 17.42 -31.38
N ASN A 234 -17.94 16.11 -31.63
CA ASN A 234 -18.42 15.04 -30.75
C ASN A 234 -17.42 14.69 -29.63
N SER A 235 -16.28 15.40 -29.56
CA SER A 235 -15.26 15.17 -28.53
C SER A 235 -15.78 15.43 -27.13
N LYS A 236 -16.80 16.28 -26.95
CA LYS A 236 -17.40 16.58 -25.65
C LYS A 236 -18.12 15.37 -25.04
N GLU A 237 -18.79 14.58 -25.87
CA GLU A 237 -19.52 13.38 -25.49
C GLU A 237 -18.54 12.28 -25.06
N VAL A 238 -17.45 12.10 -25.81
CA VAL A 238 -16.37 11.16 -25.46
C VAL A 238 -15.66 11.60 -24.17
N HIS A 239 -15.35 12.89 -24.05
CA HIS A 239 -14.81 13.48 -22.83
C HIS A 239 -15.70 13.20 -21.62
N SER A 240 -17.02 13.36 -21.76
CA SER A 240 -17.97 13.10 -20.68
C SER A 240 -18.00 11.61 -20.28
N ALA A 241 -17.84 10.69 -21.24
CA ALA A 241 -17.70 9.26 -20.93
C ALA A 241 -16.43 8.98 -20.13
N PHE A 242 -15.29 9.60 -20.49
CA PHE A 242 -14.04 9.44 -19.73
C PHE A 242 -14.12 10.04 -18.32
N MET A 243 -14.82 11.16 -18.14
CA MET A 243 -15.02 11.77 -16.82
C MET A 243 -15.82 10.88 -15.85
N LYS A 244 -16.64 9.95 -16.36
CA LYS A 244 -17.36 8.99 -15.51
C LYS A 244 -16.44 7.89 -14.95
N GLY A 245 -15.26 7.66 -15.54
CA GLY A 245 -14.35 6.59 -15.13
C GLY A 245 -14.90 5.18 -15.37
N GLY A 246 -14.24 4.18 -14.79
CA GLY A 246 -14.59 2.76 -14.92
C GLY A 246 -14.37 2.19 -16.32
N SER A 247 -15.08 1.10 -16.63
CA SER A 247 -14.94 0.40 -17.92
C SER A 247 -15.72 1.11 -19.04
N ILE A 248 -15.09 1.29 -20.20
CA ILE A 248 -15.69 1.94 -21.37
C ILE A 248 -15.43 1.10 -22.61
N MET A 249 -16.50 0.67 -23.28
CA MET A 249 -16.42 -0.16 -24.48
C MET A 249 -16.62 0.67 -25.73
N PHE A 250 -15.82 0.39 -26.75
CA PHE A 250 -15.88 1.02 -28.06
C PHE A 250 -16.17 -0.01 -29.14
N LYS A 251 -17.07 0.36 -30.06
CA LYS A 251 -17.27 -0.31 -31.34
C LYS A 251 -17.26 0.74 -32.43
N ILE A 252 -16.41 0.55 -33.45
CA ILE A 252 -16.20 1.51 -34.53
C ILE A 252 -16.46 0.81 -35.86
N GLU A 253 -17.27 1.41 -36.72
CA GLU A 253 -17.66 0.85 -38.03
C GLU A 253 -17.51 1.92 -39.12
N LYS A 254 -17.02 1.56 -40.30
CA LYS A 254 -16.92 2.51 -41.42
C LYS A 254 -18.31 2.77 -42.04
N ASN A 255 -18.69 4.04 -42.25
CA ASN A 255 -20.07 4.45 -42.57
C ASN A 255 -20.67 3.83 -43.85
N HIS A 256 -19.87 3.60 -44.88
CA HIS A 256 -20.37 3.17 -46.20
C HIS A 256 -19.97 1.73 -46.55
N ASP A 257 -19.18 1.11 -45.68
CA ASP A 257 -18.73 -0.26 -45.83
C ASP A 257 -18.44 -0.86 -44.44
N PRO A 258 -19.48 -1.37 -43.76
CA PRO A 258 -19.35 -1.87 -42.39
C PRO A 258 -18.55 -3.18 -42.31
N ILE A 259 -17.86 -3.58 -43.39
CA ILE A 259 -16.89 -4.67 -43.35
C ILE A 259 -15.73 -4.34 -42.39
N ASN A 260 -15.36 -3.06 -42.26
CA ASN A 260 -14.32 -2.63 -41.32
C ASN A 260 -14.93 -2.32 -39.95
N VAL A 261 -14.67 -3.20 -38.99
CA VAL A 261 -15.19 -3.09 -37.63
C VAL A 261 -14.05 -3.23 -36.63
N TYR A 262 -14.01 -2.33 -35.65
CA TYR A 262 -13.03 -2.34 -34.56
C TYR A 262 -13.76 -2.42 -33.22
N HIS A 263 -13.23 -3.20 -32.29
CA HIS A 263 -13.74 -3.34 -30.93
C HIS A 263 -12.59 -3.28 -29.93
N PHE A 264 -12.76 -2.50 -28.86
CA PHE A 264 -11.85 -2.51 -27.74
C PHE A 264 -12.54 -2.01 -26.47
N THR A 265 -11.93 -2.33 -25.33
CA THR A 265 -12.42 -1.91 -24.02
C THR A 265 -11.30 -1.21 -23.26
N ILE A 266 -11.60 -0.04 -22.71
CA ILE A 266 -10.83 0.54 -21.63
C ILE A 266 -11.32 -0.11 -20.35
N GLU A 267 -10.50 -0.94 -19.70
CA GLU A 267 -10.91 -1.66 -18.49
C GLU A 267 -11.13 -0.72 -17.29
N ASN A 268 -10.29 0.31 -17.17
CA ASN A 268 -10.42 1.33 -16.15
C ASN A 268 -9.96 2.71 -16.66
N ALA A 269 -10.92 3.61 -16.89
CA ALA A 269 -10.73 5.00 -17.32
C ALA A 269 -10.60 6.00 -16.15
N ASP A 270 -10.56 5.54 -14.89
CA ASP A 270 -10.45 6.38 -13.71
C ASP A 270 -9.26 7.34 -13.79
N TRP A 271 -9.36 8.43 -13.01
CA TRP A 271 -8.34 9.47 -12.91
C TRP A 271 -8.12 10.30 -14.18
N TYR A 272 -8.97 10.15 -15.19
CA TYR A 272 -8.97 11.01 -16.37
C TYR A 272 -9.06 12.50 -16.05
N GLU A 273 -9.89 12.88 -15.08
CA GLU A 273 -10.06 14.28 -14.64
C GLU A 273 -8.72 14.90 -14.19
N ASN A 274 -7.88 14.12 -13.50
CA ASN A 274 -6.56 14.60 -13.07
C ASN A 274 -5.61 14.81 -14.25
N ALA A 275 -5.63 13.92 -15.24
CA ALA A 275 -4.86 14.11 -16.47
C ALA A 275 -5.36 15.35 -17.22
N TYR A 276 -6.68 15.54 -17.31
CA TYR A 276 -7.29 16.70 -17.95
C TYR A 276 -6.95 18.01 -17.25
N ARG A 277 -6.93 18.04 -15.92
CA ARG A 277 -6.46 19.22 -15.17
C ARG A 277 -4.99 19.53 -15.42
N LYS A 278 -4.12 18.51 -15.52
CA LYS A 278 -2.69 18.69 -15.84
C LYS A 278 -2.45 19.16 -17.28
N LEU A 279 -3.36 18.86 -18.21
CA LEU A 279 -3.34 19.43 -19.56
C LEU A 279 -3.66 20.94 -19.55
N ASN A 280 -4.40 21.41 -18.55
CA ASN A 280 -4.82 22.80 -18.41
C ASN A 280 -3.83 23.71 -17.65
N ASN A 281 -2.92 23.10 -16.88
CA ASN A 281 -1.85 23.77 -16.16
C ASN A 281 -0.54 23.84 -16.98
#